data_AF-A0A7C2ZTN1-F1
#
_entry.id   AF-A0A7C2ZTN1-F1
#
_cell.length_a   1.000
_cell.length_b   1.000
_cell.length_c   1.000
_cell.angle_alpha   90.00
_cell.angle_beta   90.00
_cell.angle_gamma   90.00
#
_symmetry.space_group_name_H-M   'P 1'
#
loop_
_entity.id
_entity.type
_entity.pdbx_description
1 polymer ?
#
loop_
_entity_poly.entity_id
_entity_poly.type
_entity_poly.pdbx_seq_one_letter_code
_entity_poly.pdbx_strand_id
1 'polypeptide(L)'
;MNTIEKKTRTLLIRVAQGKKQTIFSRLITYKELWENISEEKWGRGRKDRIVDIITKISAFDIDNGLPPLNELVVVKKTGLPGEEWSSIKSYIKKRSGKTSPYRSHIEAQQACWEYWSSEVNVTNTEGKVEEGVAQDKTVVFRKRNQTLVAERKKRDKNTCQACGYKMRVHGKYIIDVHHKYPLSASEGARVTSVKDLVCLCPNCHRIAHTKKFPLSPKEISRVIERGS
;
A
#
# COMPACT_ATOMS: atom_id res chain seq x y z
N MET A 1 -13.13 -20.26 2.26
CA MET A 1 -12.46 -19.90 3.52
C MET A 1 -13.49 -19.66 4.61
N ASN A 2 -13.23 -20.16 5.82
CA ASN A 2 -14.06 -19.87 7.01
C ASN A 2 -13.77 -18.47 7.58
N THR A 3 -14.54 -18.03 8.60
CA THR A 3 -14.43 -16.69 9.19
C THR A 3 -13.04 -16.39 9.77
N ILE A 4 -12.40 -17.37 10.41
CA ILE A 4 -11.06 -17.20 10.98
C ILE A 4 -10.03 -17.07 9.85
N GLU A 5 -10.07 -17.93 8.85
CA GLU A 5 -9.20 -17.86 7.66
C GLU A 5 -9.31 -16.52 6.93
N LYS A 6 -10.54 -16.00 6.75
CA LYS A 6 -10.77 -14.68 6.17
C LYS A 6 -10.11 -13.58 7.01
N LYS A 7 -10.33 -13.58 8.34
CA LYS A 7 -9.71 -12.61 9.27
C LYS A 7 -8.19 -12.68 9.23
N THR A 8 -7.63 -13.89 9.30
CA THR A 8 -6.17 -14.14 9.21
C THR A 8 -5.60 -13.62 7.89
N ARG A 9 -6.24 -13.95 6.76
CA ARG A 9 -5.81 -13.47 5.43
C ARG A 9 -5.80 -11.95 5.35
N THR A 10 -6.89 -11.29 5.76
CA THR A 10 -6.97 -9.82 5.80
C THR A 10 -5.88 -9.22 6.67
N LEU A 11 -5.61 -9.81 7.83
CA LEU A 11 -4.53 -9.36 8.71
C LEU A 11 -3.16 -9.51 8.03
N LEU A 12 -2.86 -10.63 7.38
CA LEU A 12 -1.58 -10.86 6.70
C LEU A 12 -1.38 -9.90 5.52
N ILE A 13 -2.44 -9.56 4.78
CA ILE A 13 -2.39 -8.51 3.74
C ILE A 13 -2.06 -7.16 4.38
N ARG A 14 -2.67 -6.81 5.52
CA ARG A 14 -2.34 -5.58 6.25
C ARG A 14 -0.91 -5.56 6.77
N VAL A 15 -0.38 -6.72 7.19
CA VAL A 15 1.04 -6.89 7.55
C VAL A 15 1.92 -6.65 6.32
N ALA A 16 1.61 -7.26 5.17
CA ALA A 16 2.34 -7.05 3.92
C ALA A 16 2.40 -5.56 3.55
N GLN A 17 1.29 -4.85 3.70
CA GLN A 17 1.13 -3.42 3.40
C GLN A 17 1.81 -2.49 4.42
N GLY A 18 2.35 -3.01 5.52
CA GLY A 18 2.87 -2.19 6.63
C GLY A 18 1.78 -1.44 7.41
N LYS A 19 0.50 -1.83 7.26
CA LYS A 19 -0.66 -1.22 7.94
C LYS A 19 -1.00 -1.86 9.28
N LYS A 20 -0.25 -2.90 9.68
CA LYS A 20 -0.33 -3.51 11.01
C LYS A 20 1.01 -3.29 11.70
N GLN A 21 0.97 -2.68 12.89
CA GLN A 21 2.14 -2.59 13.74
C GLN A 21 2.45 -3.98 14.29
N THR A 22 3.68 -4.42 14.08
CA THR A 22 4.23 -5.71 14.50
C THR A 22 5.67 -5.50 14.99
N ILE A 23 6.21 -6.48 15.71
CA ILE A 23 7.59 -6.46 16.22
C ILE A 23 8.59 -6.38 15.06
N PHE A 24 8.32 -7.07 13.96
CA PHE A 24 9.14 -7.03 12.75
C PHE A 24 8.41 -6.28 11.64
N SER A 25 9.03 -5.25 11.08
CA SER A 25 8.40 -4.46 10.01
C SER A 25 7.93 -5.37 8.85
N ARG A 26 6.63 -5.30 8.55
CA ARG A 26 5.96 -6.07 7.47
C ARG A 26 6.03 -7.59 7.60
N LEU A 27 6.33 -8.09 8.80
CA LEU A 27 6.29 -9.50 9.19
C LEU A 27 5.50 -9.62 10.50
N ILE A 28 4.95 -10.79 10.79
CA ILE A 28 4.19 -11.03 12.02
C ILE A 28 4.63 -12.31 12.69
N THR A 29 4.80 -12.28 14.01
CA THR A 29 5.11 -13.52 14.75
C THR A 29 3.86 -14.38 14.93
N TYR A 30 4.03 -15.69 15.11
CA TYR A 30 2.93 -16.59 15.45
C TYR A 30 2.09 -16.11 16.64
N LYS A 31 2.75 -15.55 17.67
CA LYS A 31 2.07 -15.01 18.85
C LYS A 31 1.21 -13.80 18.50
N GLU A 32 1.78 -12.81 17.79
CA GLU A 32 1.04 -11.62 17.37
C GLU A 32 -0.14 -11.99 16.45
N LEU A 33 0.07 -12.95 15.55
CA LEU A 33 -1.00 -13.44 14.68
C LEU A 33 -2.15 -14.03 15.50
N TRP A 34 -1.85 -14.89 16.48
CA TRP A 34 -2.85 -15.50 17.36
C TRP A 34 -3.69 -14.46 18.11
N GLU A 35 -3.01 -13.49 18.74
CA GLU A 35 -3.62 -12.45 19.56
C GLU A 35 -4.57 -11.53 18.76
N ASN A 36 -4.49 -11.55 17.42
CA ASN A 36 -5.37 -10.77 16.55
C ASN A 36 -6.52 -11.58 15.93
N ILE A 37 -6.47 -12.91 15.99
CA ILE A 37 -7.47 -13.78 15.33
C ILE A 37 -8.24 -14.65 16.33
N SER A 38 -7.82 -14.68 17.60
CA SER A 38 -8.40 -15.49 18.66
C SER A 38 -8.42 -14.71 19.99
N GLU A 39 -9.46 -14.95 20.79
CA GLU A 39 -9.57 -14.44 22.16
C GLU A 39 -8.84 -15.35 23.18
N GLU A 40 -8.44 -16.56 22.76
CA GLU A 40 -7.73 -17.49 23.61
C GLU A 40 -6.30 -17.00 23.91
N LYS A 41 -5.85 -17.15 25.15
CA LYS A 41 -4.47 -16.84 25.53
C LYS A 41 -3.47 -17.69 24.73
N TRP A 42 -2.37 -17.07 24.31
CA TRP A 42 -1.26 -17.76 23.66
C TRP A 42 -0.67 -18.87 24.56
N GLY A 43 -0.40 -20.05 24.00
CA GLY A 43 0.07 -21.22 24.76
C GLY A 43 0.61 -22.38 23.90
N ARG A 44 0.99 -23.50 24.53
CA ARG A 44 1.47 -24.72 23.83
C ARG A 44 0.38 -25.27 22.89
N GLY A 45 0.77 -25.75 21.70
CA GLY A 45 -0.14 -26.33 20.70
C GLY A 45 -0.89 -25.33 19.80
N ARG A 46 -0.71 -24.02 19.98
CA ARG A 46 -1.37 -22.99 19.13
C ARG A 46 -0.66 -22.76 17.80
N LYS A 47 0.64 -23.05 17.74
CA LYS A 47 1.44 -22.96 16.52
C LYS A 47 0.84 -23.84 15.42
N ASP A 48 0.46 -25.08 15.72
CA ASP A 48 -0.06 -26.01 14.71
C ASP A 48 -1.40 -25.57 14.13
N ARG A 49 -2.27 -24.96 14.96
CA ARG A 49 -3.52 -24.35 14.48
C ARG A 49 -3.25 -23.19 13.53
N ILE A 50 -2.30 -22.32 13.86
CA ILE A 50 -1.91 -21.23 12.95
C ILE A 50 -1.36 -21.81 11.64
N VAL A 51 -0.48 -22.80 11.73
CA VAL A 51 0.12 -23.46 10.56
C VAL A 51 -0.98 -24.00 9.65
N ASP A 52 -1.99 -24.68 10.18
CA ASP A 52 -3.14 -25.16 9.38
C ASP A 52 -3.89 -24.02 8.68
N ILE A 53 -4.20 -22.94 9.40
CA ILE A 53 -4.91 -21.76 8.86
C ILE A 53 -4.10 -21.12 7.73
N ILE A 54 -2.84 -20.76 7.98
CA ILE A 54 -2.01 -20.03 6.99
C ILE A 54 -1.65 -20.90 5.79
N THR A 55 -1.58 -22.23 5.99
CA THR A 55 -1.36 -23.18 4.91
C THR A 55 -2.56 -23.24 3.98
N LYS A 56 -3.79 -23.29 4.51
CA LYS A 56 -5.03 -23.23 3.70
C LYS A 56 -5.14 -21.93 2.92
N ILE A 57 -4.78 -20.81 3.53
CA ILE A 57 -4.76 -19.49 2.89
C ILE A 57 -3.76 -19.48 1.73
N SER A 58 -2.54 -19.96 1.97
CA SER A 58 -1.46 -19.91 0.99
C SER A 58 -1.63 -20.91 -0.14
N ALA A 59 -2.27 -22.05 0.12
CA ALA A 59 -2.70 -22.97 -0.93
C ALA A 59 -3.70 -22.29 -1.87
N PHE A 60 -4.70 -21.58 -1.32
CA PHE A 60 -5.64 -20.79 -2.12
C PHE A 60 -4.93 -19.68 -2.91
N ASP A 61 -3.94 -19.00 -2.31
CA ASP A 61 -3.13 -17.98 -3.01
C ASP A 61 -2.44 -18.56 -4.24
N ILE A 62 -1.65 -19.62 -4.04
CA ILE A 62 -0.89 -20.27 -5.09
C ILE A 62 -1.83 -20.82 -6.17
N ASP A 63 -2.99 -21.35 -5.78
CA ASP A 63 -3.96 -21.87 -6.75
C ASP A 63 -4.48 -20.80 -7.71
N ASN A 64 -4.53 -19.54 -7.26
CA ASN A 64 -4.97 -18.38 -8.03
C ASN A 64 -3.80 -17.54 -8.58
N GLY A 65 -2.56 -18.05 -8.56
CA GLY A 65 -1.38 -17.35 -9.06
C GLY A 65 -0.92 -16.18 -8.18
N LEU A 66 -1.28 -16.19 -6.89
CA LEU A 66 -0.98 -15.13 -5.93
C LEU A 66 0.20 -15.54 -5.02
N PRO A 67 1.00 -14.58 -4.52
CA PRO A 67 2.07 -14.89 -3.58
C PRO A 67 1.54 -15.39 -2.23
N PRO A 68 2.19 -16.39 -1.61
CA PRO A 68 1.68 -17.09 -0.44
C PRO A 68 1.88 -16.29 0.86
N LEU A 69 0.79 -15.81 1.45
CA LEU A 69 0.84 -14.92 2.62
C LEU A 69 1.45 -15.54 3.89
N ASN A 70 1.55 -16.87 3.98
CA ASN A 70 2.20 -17.53 5.12
C ASN A 70 3.68 -17.15 5.27
N GLU A 71 4.35 -16.72 4.20
CA GLU A 71 5.76 -16.30 4.22
C GLU A 71 6.00 -15.07 5.09
N LEU A 72 4.94 -14.32 5.40
CA LEU A 72 5.00 -13.17 6.30
C LEU A 72 4.95 -13.57 7.78
N VAL A 73 4.72 -14.85 8.09
CA VAL A 73 4.60 -15.36 9.46
C VAL A 73 5.93 -15.96 9.93
N VAL A 74 6.53 -15.34 10.95
CA VAL A 74 7.91 -15.63 11.35
C VAL A 74 8.04 -16.10 12.80
N VAL A 75 9.14 -16.77 13.10
CA VAL A 75 9.51 -17.15 14.47
C VAL A 75 10.21 -15.96 15.14
N LYS A 76 9.73 -15.54 16.32
CA LYS A 76 10.24 -14.35 17.01
C LYS A 76 11.76 -14.34 17.22
N LYS A 77 12.35 -15.50 17.50
CA LYS A 77 13.79 -15.64 17.78
C LYS A 77 14.66 -15.44 16.53
N THR A 78 14.19 -15.91 15.38
CA THR A 78 15.00 -15.95 14.15
C THR A 78 14.61 -14.85 13.16
N GLY A 79 13.40 -14.31 13.24
CA GLY A 79 12.87 -13.39 12.23
C GLY A 79 12.61 -14.05 10.87
N LEU A 80 12.80 -15.38 10.79
CA LEU A 80 12.61 -16.17 9.59
C LEU A 80 11.28 -16.95 9.66
N PRO A 81 10.68 -17.30 8.51
CA PRO A 81 9.68 -18.35 8.46
C PRO A 81 10.21 -19.61 9.14
N GLY A 82 9.33 -20.36 9.81
CA GLY A 82 9.76 -21.53 10.59
C GLY A 82 10.46 -22.58 9.70
N GLU A 83 11.62 -23.07 10.15
CA GLU A 83 12.51 -23.99 9.41
C GLU A 83 11.86 -25.35 9.04
N GLU A 84 10.76 -25.72 9.70
CA GLU A 84 9.91 -26.89 9.43
C GLU A 84 9.04 -26.69 8.17
N TRP A 85 9.65 -26.23 7.08
CA TRP A 85 8.97 -25.82 5.84
C TRP A 85 8.72 -26.96 4.84
N SER A 86 9.43 -28.08 5.00
CA SER A 86 9.28 -29.28 4.17
C SER A 86 7.86 -29.86 4.22
N SER A 87 7.23 -29.81 5.39
CA SER A 87 5.87 -30.32 5.63
C SER A 87 4.77 -29.47 4.96
N ILE A 88 4.97 -28.15 4.85
CA ILE A 88 4.01 -27.23 4.18
C ILE A 88 4.10 -27.38 2.66
N LYS A 89 5.32 -27.42 2.09
CA LYS A 89 5.51 -27.74 0.67
C LYS A 89 4.91 -29.11 0.32
N SER A 90 5.09 -30.10 1.20
CA SER A 90 4.50 -31.43 1.08
C SER A 90 2.97 -31.39 1.17
N TYR A 91 2.40 -30.60 2.08
CA TYR A 91 0.95 -30.41 2.21
C TYR A 91 0.33 -29.75 0.98
N ILE A 92 0.92 -28.66 0.47
CA ILE A 92 0.44 -27.96 -0.74
C ILE A 92 0.53 -28.91 -1.95
N LYS A 93 1.67 -29.60 -2.10
CA LYS A 93 1.88 -30.60 -3.15
C LYS A 93 0.86 -31.75 -3.08
N LYS A 94 0.55 -32.25 -1.89
CA LYS A 94 -0.46 -33.32 -1.70
C LYS A 94 -1.89 -32.87 -1.95
N ARG A 95 -2.21 -31.61 -1.64
CA ARG A 95 -3.58 -31.07 -1.70
C ARG A 95 -3.97 -30.55 -3.07
N SER A 96 -3.11 -29.78 -3.72
CA SER A 96 -3.42 -29.13 -5.01
C SER A 96 -2.54 -29.59 -6.16
N GLY A 97 -1.56 -30.48 -5.91
CA GLY A 97 -0.59 -30.92 -6.92
C GLY A 97 0.43 -29.84 -7.30
N LYS A 98 0.21 -28.58 -6.87
CA LYS A 98 1.08 -27.45 -7.16
C LYS A 98 2.22 -27.37 -6.13
N THR A 99 3.35 -26.83 -6.55
CA THR A 99 4.43 -26.42 -5.66
C THR A 99 4.54 -24.91 -5.66
N SER A 100 5.06 -24.34 -4.58
CA SER A 100 5.39 -22.92 -4.56
C SER A 100 6.33 -22.60 -5.75
N PRO A 101 6.04 -21.57 -6.56
CA PRO A 101 6.90 -21.19 -7.69
C PRO A 101 8.19 -20.48 -7.26
N TYR A 102 8.30 -20.12 -5.97
CA TYR A 102 9.43 -19.38 -5.42
C TYR A 102 10.56 -20.33 -4.98
N ARG A 103 11.80 -19.94 -5.28
CA ARG A 103 13.03 -20.71 -5.00
C ARG A 103 13.49 -20.58 -3.55
N SER A 104 13.08 -19.51 -2.86
CA SER A 104 13.42 -19.27 -1.45
C SER A 104 12.30 -18.54 -0.69
N HIS A 105 12.37 -18.59 0.64
CA HIS A 105 11.51 -17.79 1.53
C HIS A 105 11.63 -16.30 1.27
N ILE A 106 12.87 -15.82 1.04
CA ILE A 106 13.15 -14.41 0.78
C ILE A 106 12.45 -13.95 -0.51
N GLU A 107 12.53 -14.77 -1.56
CA GLU A 107 11.86 -14.49 -2.84
C GLU A 107 10.33 -14.46 -2.68
N ALA A 108 9.77 -15.40 -1.93
CA ALA A 108 8.33 -15.46 -1.70
C ALA A 108 7.82 -14.31 -0.82
N GLN A 109 8.60 -13.87 0.17
CA GLN A 109 8.34 -12.68 0.98
C GLN A 109 8.36 -11.41 0.11
N GLN A 110 9.36 -11.27 -0.74
CA GLN A 110 9.46 -10.13 -1.65
C GLN A 110 8.25 -10.07 -2.59
N ALA A 111 7.86 -11.21 -3.17
CA ALA A 111 6.67 -11.29 -4.01
C ALA A 111 5.39 -10.92 -3.22
N CYS A 112 5.27 -11.35 -1.97
CA CYS A 112 4.16 -10.95 -1.12
C CYS A 112 4.13 -9.43 -0.89
N TRP A 113 5.28 -8.81 -0.65
CA TRP A 113 5.36 -7.38 -0.47
C TRP A 113 5.08 -6.60 -1.75
N GLU A 114 5.50 -7.08 -2.91
CA GLU A 114 5.23 -6.42 -4.19
C GLU A 114 3.76 -6.53 -4.58
N TYR A 115 3.20 -7.74 -4.50
CA TYR A 115 1.83 -8.00 -4.93
C TYR A 115 0.80 -7.47 -3.93
N TRP A 116 0.93 -7.80 -2.64
CA TRP A 116 -0.08 -7.43 -1.65
C TRP A 116 0.01 -5.96 -1.20
N SER A 117 1.12 -5.29 -1.52
CA SER A 117 1.33 -3.87 -1.18
C SER A 117 1.26 -2.92 -2.36
N SER A 118 1.16 -3.43 -3.59
CA SER A 118 0.71 -2.61 -4.70
C SER A 118 -0.77 -2.28 -4.52
N GLU A 119 -1.14 -1.03 -4.79
CA GLU A 119 -2.53 -0.62 -4.87
C GLU A 119 -3.14 -1.25 -6.15
N VAL A 120 -3.43 -2.56 -6.12
CA VAL A 120 -4.09 -3.23 -7.24
C VAL A 120 -5.59 -3.05 -7.10
N ASN A 121 -6.11 -2.16 -7.95
CA ASN A 121 -7.47 -2.22 -8.48
C ASN A 121 -7.71 -3.64 -9.00
N VAL A 122 -8.56 -4.39 -8.32
CA VAL A 122 -9.06 -5.67 -8.84
C VAL A 122 -9.88 -5.36 -10.10
N THR A 123 -9.28 -5.54 -11.27
CA THR A 123 -10.04 -5.60 -12.52
C THR A 123 -10.77 -6.94 -12.54
N ASN A 124 -12.03 -6.94 -12.12
CA ASN A 124 -12.89 -8.10 -12.29
C ASN A 124 -13.65 -7.96 -13.61
N THR A 125 -13.25 -8.76 -14.59
CA THR A 125 -14.10 -9.12 -15.72
C THR A 125 -15.30 -9.89 -15.18
N GLU A 126 -16.41 -9.17 -14.96
CA GLU A 126 -17.81 -9.60 -15.12
C GLU A 126 -18.75 -8.63 -14.38
N GLY A 127 -19.06 -7.52 -15.05
CA GLY A 127 -20.41 -6.91 -15.11
C GLY A 127 -21.16 -6.41 -13.87
N LYS A 128 -20.76 -6.69 -12.62
CA LYS A 128 -21.36 -6.11 -11.40
C LYS A 128 -20.31 -5.96 -10.30
N VAL A 129 -20.17 -4.75 -9.76
CA VAL A 129 -19.22 -4.42 -8.69
C VAL A 129 -19.95 -3.87 -7.46
N GLU A 130 -19.48 -4.26 -6.28
CA GLU A 130 -19.90 -3.70 -5.00
C GLU A 130 -19.20 -2.34 -4.81
N GLU A 131 -19.94 -1.23 -4.84
CA GLU A 131 -19.44 0.14 -4.66
C GLU A 131 -19.90 0.69 -3.29
N GLY A 132 -19.05 1.46 -2.61
CA GLY A 132 -19.44 2.17 -1.37
C GLY A 132 -19.12 1.46 -0.03
N VAL A 133 -18.37 0.36 -0.03
CA VAL A 133 -17.88 -0.25 1.22
C VAL A 133 -16.97 0.73 1.96
N ALA A 134 -17.33 1.07 3.21
CA ALA A 134 -16.56 1.98 4.05
C ALA A 134 -15.16 1.40 4.34
N GLN A 135 -14.13 2.05 3.79
CA GLN A 135 -12.74 1.72 4.03
C GLN A 135 -12.12 2.74 4.98
N ASP A 136 -11.64 2.28 6.13
CA ASP A 136 -10.89 3.13 7.06
C ASP A 136 -9.51 3.47 6.47
N LYS A 137 -9.30 4.77 6.21
CA LYS A 137 -8.02 5.32 5.74
C LYS A 137 -7.35 6.08 6.89
N THR A 138 -6.29 5.52 7.46
CA THR A 138 -5.41 6.29 8.36
C THR A 138 -4.57 7.26 7.52
N VAL A 139 -4.90 8.55 7.56
CA VAL A 139 -4.15 9.59 6.84
C VAL A 139 -3.18 10.26 7.81
N VAL A 140 -1.88 10.16 7.54
CA VAL A 140 -0.87 10.95 8.24
C VAL A 140 -0.89 12.36 7.65
N PHE A 141 -1.46 13.31 8.39
CA PHE A 141 -1.47 14.72 7.99
C PHE A 141 -0.17 15.39 8.38
N ARG A 142 0.59 15.84 7.37
CA ARG A 142 1.72 16.76 7.58
C ARG A 142 1.17 18.19 7.58
N LYS A 143 1.37 18.94 8.68
CA LYS A 143 0.98 20.36 8.77
C LYS A 143 1.74 21.14 7.70
N ARG A 144 1.00 21.74 6.76
CA ARG A 144 1.57 22.65 5.75
C ARG A 144 1.59 24.07 6.31
N ASN A 145 2.66 24.81 6.03
CA ASN A 145 2.75 26.22 6.42
C ASN A 145 1.86 27.07 5.49
N GLN A 146 0.77 27.61 6.03
CA GLN A 146 -0.21 28.39 5.25
C GLN A 146 0.36 29.71 4.72
N THR A 147 1.37 30.28 5.40
CA THR A 147 2.08 31.47 4.94
C THR A 147 2.77 31.18 3.61
N LEU A 148 3.50 30.06 3.51
CA LEU A 148 4.17 29.67 2.26
C LEU A 148 3.17 29.39 1.13
N VAL A 149 2.00 28.82 1.45
CA VAL A 149 0.93 28.59 0.48
C VAL A 149 0.38 29.92 -0.05
N ALA A 150 0.09 30.87 0.83
CA ALA A 150 -0.41 32.20 0.46
C ALA A 150 0.63 32.99 -0.36
N GLU A 151 1.90 32.97 0.06
CA GLU A 151 3.01 33.59 -0.66
C GLU A 151 3.18 32.99 -2.06
N ARG A 152 3.12 31.66 -2.17
CA ARG A 152 3.22 31.00 -3.47
C ARG A 152 2.07 31.39 -4.39
N LYS A 153 0.83 31.38 -3.89
CA LYS A 153 -0.37 31.81 -4.65
C LYS A 153 -0.26 33.25 -5.13
N LYS A 154 0.23 34.16 -4.28
CA LYS A 154 0.49 35.57 -4.65
C LYS A 154 1.53 35.66 -5.76
N ARG A 155 2.67 34.96 -5.62
CA ARG A 155 3.77 35.00 -6.59
C ARG A 155 3.38 34.41 -7.95
N ASP A 156 2.58 33.34 -7.97
CA ASP A 156 2.05 32.73 -9.20
C ASP A 156 0.80 33.45 -9.75
N LYS A 157 0.35 34.55 -9.11
CA LYS A 157 -0.87 35.30 -9.46
C LYS A 157 -2.14 34.43 -9.55
N ASN A 158 -2.20 33.37 -8.74
CA ASN A 158 -3.24 32.33 -8.77
C ASN A 158 -3.42 31.65 -10.14
N THR A 159 -2.35 31.54 -10.92
CA THR A 159 -2.35 30.92 -12.25
C THR A 159 -1.59 29.60 -12.23
N CYS A 160 -2.12 28.59 -12.94
CA CYS A 160 -1.42 27.34 -13.14
C CYS A 160 -0.13 27.55 -13.95
N GLN A 161 1.00 27.14 -13.38
CA GLN A 161 2.31 27.31 -14.00
C GLN A 161 2.62 26.28 -15.10
N ALA A 162 1.72 25.32 -15.34
CA ALA A 162 1.87 24.32 -16.40
C ALA A 162 1.06 24.68 -17.65
N CYS A 163 -0.22 25.04 -17.49
CA CYS A 163 -1.13 25.24 -18.63
C CYS A 163 -1.72 26.66 -18.73
N GLY A 164 -1.41 27.57 -17.79
CA GLY A 164 -1.94 28.93 -17.77
C GLY A 164 -3.37 29.07 -17.24
N TYR A 165 -4.01 27.97 -16.82
CA TYR A 165 -5.36 28.00 -16.26
C TYR A 165 -5.48 28.96 -15.07
N LYS A 166 -6.53 29.79 -15.09
CA LYS A 166 -6.91 30.69 -14.00
C LYS A 166 -8.42 30.83 -13.98
N MET A 167 -9.06 30.34 -12.92
CA MET A 167 -10.50 30.44 -12.73
C MET A 167 -10.82 30.84 -11.29
N ARG A 168 -11.85 31.66 -11.14
CA ARG A 168 -12.38 32.09 -9.84
C ARG A 168 -13.85 31.69 -9.74
N VAL A 169 -14.22 31.02 -8.65
CA VAL A 169 -15.58 30.55 -8.36
C VAL A 169 -15.93 30.97 -6.94
N HIS A 170 -17.09 31.61 -6.74
CA HIS A 170 -17.53 32.16 -5.44
C HIS A 170 -16.42 32.92 -4.69
N GLY A 171 -15.71 33.79 -5.41
CA GLY A 171 -14.66 34.62 -4.82
C GLY A 171 -13.31 33.90 -4.56
N LYS A 172 -13.20 32.59 -4.78
CA LYS A 172 -11.98 31.80 -4.54
C LYS A 172 -11.37 31.30 -5.85
N TYR A 173 -10.03 31.33 -5.96
CA TYR A 173 -9.34 30.76 -7.12
C TYR A 173 -9.26 29.23 -7.01
N ILE A 174 -9.58 28.55 -8.11
CA ILE A 174 -9.47 27.09 -8.21
C ILE A 174 -8.03 26.73 -8.56
N ILE A 175 -7.18 26.70 -7.53
CA ILE A 175 -5.74 26.48 -7.68
C ILE A 175 -5.14 25.83 -6.42
N ASP A 176 -4.30 24.82 -6.64
CA ASP A 176 -3.59 24.10 -5.60
C ASP A 176 -2.10 24.49 -5.58
N VAL A 177 -1.51 24.47 -4.40
CA VAL A 177 -0.06 24.58 -4.23
C VAL A 177 0.55 23.19 -4.12
N HIS A 178 1.45 22.89 -5.05
CA HIS A 178 2.13 21.61 -5.20
C HIS A 178 3.60 21.73 -4.79
N HIS A 179 4.16 20.72 -4.12
CA HIS A 179 5.59 20.65 -3.83
C HIS A 179 6.30 20.01 -5.02
N LYS A 180 7.29 20.68 -5.59
CA LYS A 180 8.09 20.16 -6.71
C LYS A 180 8.82 18.85 -6.36
N TYR A 181 9.13 18.68 -5.08
CA TYR A 181 9.73 17.46 -4.52
C TYR A 181 8.80 16.87 -3.46
N PRO A 182 8.39 15.59 -3.56
CA PRO A 182 7.44 14.98 -2.65
C PRO A 182 7.88 15.06 -1.19
N LEU A 183 6.96 15.42 -0.29
CA LEU A 183 7.19 15.34 1.16
C LEU A 183 7.16 13.89 1.67
N SER A 184 6.63 12.94 0.90
CA SER A 184 6.63 11.51 1.22
C SER A 184 8.01 10.88 1.08
N ALA A 185 8.92 11.50 0.34
CA ALA A 185 10.29 11.03 0.13
C ALA A 185 11.27 11.48 1.24
N SER A 186 10.82 12.27 2.21
CA SER A 186 11.64 12.73 3.34
C SER A 186 11.21 12.03 4.62
N GLU A 187 12.16 11.44 5.34
CA GLU A 187 11.97 11.03 6.74
C GLU A 187 12.06 12.27 7.63
N GLY A 188 11.03 12.53 8.45
CA GLY A 188 11.00 13.66 9.38
C GLY A 188 10.50 15.01 8.82
N ALA A 189 10.79 16.08 9.55
CA ALA A 189 10.41 17.45 9.19
C ALA A 189 11.36 18.01 8.13
N ARG A 190 10.82 18.57 7.05
CA ARG A 190 11.59 19.18 5.96
C ARG A 190 11.46 20.69 5.99
N VAL A 191 12.59 21.40 5.92
CA VAL A 191 12.63 22.83 5.64
C VAL A 191 12.17 23.05 4.19
N THR A 192 11.08 23.79 4.02
CA THR A 192 10.46 24.09 2.71
C THR A 192 10.48 25.60 2.49
N SER A 193 10.90 26.03 1.30
CA SER A 193 10.85 27.42 0.88
C SER A 193 9.76 27.64 -0.17
N VAL A 194 9.38 28.90 -0.43
CA VAL A 194 8.44 29.24 -1.53
C VAL A 194 8.95 28.75 -2.90
N LYS A 195 10.27 28.63 -3.09
CA LYS A 195 10.87 28.17 -4.35
C LYS A 195 10.60 26.68 -4.63
N ASP A 196 10.33 25.90 -3.58
CA ASP A 196 10.01 24.47 -3.66
C ASP A 196 8.54 24.22 -4.04
N LEU A 197 7.75 25.27 -4.10
CA LEU A 197 6.32 25.23 -4.36
C LEU A 197 5.98 25.77 -5.75
N VAL A 198 4.83 25.34 -6.28
CA VAL A 198 4.27 25.80 -7.55
C VAL A 198 2.75 25.72 -7.55
N CYS A 199 2.06 26.67 -8.19
CA CYS A 199 0.62 26.60 -8.39
C CYS A 199 0.25 25.73 -9.61
N LEU A 200 -0.67 24.78 -9.40
CA LEU A 200 -1.25 23.92 -10.44
C LEU A 200 -2.78 23.93 -10.35
N CYS A 201 -3.47 23.85 -11.50
CA CYS A 201 -4.92 23.61 -11.52
C CYS A 201 -5.22 22.15 -11.13
N PRO A 202 -6.46 21.79 -10.76
CA PRO A 202 -6.80 20.43 -10.37
C PRO A 202 -6.34 19.36 -11.37
N ASN A 203 -6.48 19.63 -12.67
CA ASN A 203 -6.07 18.71 -13.73
C ASN A 203 -4.55 18.55 -13.80
N CYS A 204 -3.80 19.66 -13.87
CA CYS A 204 -2.33 19.61 -13.89
C CYS A 204 -1.76 19.06 -12.59
N HIS A 205 -2.41 19.30 -11.46
CA HIS A 205 -2.01 18.75 -10.18
C HIS A 205 -2.16 17.22 -10.18
N ARG A 206 -3.25 16.70 -10.73
CA ARG A 206 -3.43 15.26 -10.94
C ARG A 206 -2.40 14.69 -11.91
N ILE A 207 -2.15 15.36 -13.04
CA ILE A 207 -1.13 14.95 -14.03
C ILE A 207 0.27 14.91 -13.38
N ALA A 208 0.59 15.86 -12.51
CA ALA A 208 1.87 15.85 -11.79
C ALA A 208 2.10 14.52 -11.06
N HIS A 209 1.06 13.95 -10.45
CA HIS A 209 1.15 12.72 -9.65
C HIS A 209 0.94 11.41 -10.44
N THR A 210 0.92 11.43 -11.78
CA THR A 210 0.82 10.19 -12.57
C THR A 210 2.10 9.35 -12.54
N LYS A 211 3.21 9.92 -12.06
CA LYS A 211 4.48 9.22 -11.82
C LYS A 211 4.86 9.27 -10.34
N LYS A 212 5.68 8.32 -9.90
CA LYS A 212 6.25 8.26 -8.54
C LYS A 212 6.97 9.56 -8.14
N PHE A 213 7.65 10.19 -9.09
CA PHE A 213 8.22 11.54 -8.95
C PHE A 213 7.37 12.53 -9.74
N PRO A 214 6.86 13.61 -9.11
CA PRO A 214 5.95 14.50 -9.78
C PRO A 214 6.55 15.15 -11.02
N LEU A 215 5.77 15.18 -12.09
CA LEU A 215 6.16 15.91 -13.29
C LEU A 215 6.26 17.41 -12.98
N SER A 216 7.33 18.03 -13.47
CA SER A 216 7.48 19.47 -13.43
C SER A 216 6.45 20.15 -14.34
N PRO A 217 6.15 21.45 -14.11
CA PRO A 217 5.24 22.19 -14.99
C PRO A 217 5.60 22.13 -16.47
N LYS A 218 6.91 22.09 -16.80
CA LYS A 218 7.42 21.98 -18.17
C LYS A 218 7.17 20.60 -18.78
N GLU A 219 7.25 19.54 -17.99
CA GLU A 219 6.93 18.20 -18.46
C GLU A 219 5.43 18.04 -18.67
N ILE A 220 4.63 18.57 -17.74
CA ILE A 220 3.17 18.59 -17.87
C ILE A 220 2.76 19.32 -19.15
N SER A 221 3.32 20.50 -19.42
CA SER A 221 2.97 21.27 -20.61
C SER A 221 3.29 20.55 -21.93
N ARG A 222 4.24 19.61 -21.92
CA ARG A 222 4.63 18.83 -23.12
C ARG A 222 3.72 17.63 -23.39
N VAL A 223 3.04 17.12 -22.38
CA VAL A 223 2.18 15.93 -22.49
C VAL A 223 0.69 16.28 -22.55
N ILE A 224 0.33 17.55 -22.36
CA ILE A 224 -1.05 18.00 -22.53
C ILE A 224 -1.33 18.17 -24.02
N GLU A 225 -2.16 17.29 -24.53
CA GLU A 225 -2.85 17.48 -25.81
C GLU A 225 -4.17 18.18 -25.53
N ARG A 226 -4.40 19.32 -26.19
CA ARG A 226 -5.69 20.01 -26.12
C ARG A 226 -6.54 19.50 -27.28
N GLY A 227 -7.63 18.82 -26.97
CA GLY A 227 -8.66 18.52 -27.97
C GLY A 227 -9.15 19.81 -28.60
N SER A 228 -9.30 19.79 -29.92
CA SER A 228 -9.91 20.87 -30.71
C SER A 228 -11.41 20.91 -30.50
#